data_AF-A0AAN6RSW6-F1
#
_entry.id   AF-A0AAN6RSW6-F1
#
_cell.length_a   1.000
_cell.length_b   1.000
_cell.length_c   1.000
_cell.angle_alpha   90.00
_cell.angle_beta   90.00
_cell.angle_gamma   90.00
#
_symmetry.space_group_name_H-M   'P 1'
#
loop_
_entity.id
_entity.type
_entity.pdbx_description
1 polymer ?
#
loop_
_entity_poly.entity_id
_entity_poly.type
_entity_poly.pdbx_seq_one_letter_code
_entity_poly.pdbx_strand_id
1 'polypeptide(L)' 'MSTVPSNGVTTPTPTQTGMVGNYKINPGDTCNTVTFYNGPILTEYFVQWNTGVGGMECRSLQAGTYACVGIAG' A
#
# COMPACT_ATOMS: atom_id res chain seq x y z
N MET A 1 -18.70 -5.86 27.71
CA MET A 1 -18.85 -6.66 26.48
C MET A 1 -18.00 -6.00 25.39
N SER A 2 -17.19 -6.82 24.68
CA SER A 2 -16.63 -6.63 23.31
C SER A 2 -15.66 -5.45 23.06
N THR A 3 -14.34 -5.68 23.04
CA THR A 3 -13.45 -6.10 21.91
C THR A 3 -13.19 -5.03 20.85
N VAL A 4 -11.95 -4.51 20.80
CA VAL A 4 -11.11 -4.50 19.58
C VAL A 4 -9.65 -4.25 19.99
N PRO A 5 -8.69 -5.14 19.68
CA PRO A 5 -7.28 -4.81 19.79
C PRO A 5 -6.95 -3.80 18.69
N SER A 6 -6.59 -2.60 19.11
CA SER A 6 -6.13 -1.51 18.26
C SER A 6 -4.77 -1.84 17.64
N ASN A 7 -4.75 -2.70 16.62
CA ASN A 7 -3.66 -2.81 15.65
C ASN A 7 -3.87 -1.77 14.54
N GLY A 8 -4.10 -0.52 14.95
CA GLY A 8 -4.19 0.64 14.08
C GLY A 8 -2.80 1.05 13.64
N VAL A 9 -2.26 0.43 12.60
CA VAL A 9 -1.29 1.13 11.75
C VAL A 9 -2.12 2.15 10.99
N THR A 10 -2.30 3.31 11.62
CA THR A 10 -2.91 4.48 11.00
C THR A 10 -2.09 4.80 9.77
N THR A 11 -2.69 4.64 8.59
CA THR A 11 -2.13 5.17 7.35
C THR A 11 -1.79 6.64 7.60
N PRO A 12 -0.55 7.09 7.38
CA PRO A 12 -0.22 8.50 7.59
C PRO A 12 -1.12 9.32 6.67
N THR A 13 -2.07 10.00 7.29
CA THR A 13 -2.90 11.01 6.64
C THR A 13 -1.99 12.21 6.39
N PRO A 14 -2.10 12.86 5.22
CA PRO A 14 -3.20 12.79 4.26
C PRO A 14 -3.01 11.72 3.17
N THR A 15 -4.05 10.91 2.95
CA THR A 15 -4.20 10.18 1.67
C THR A 15 -4.45 11.18 0.56
N GLN A 16 -3.95 10.89 -0.64
CA GLN A 16 -4.13 11.79 -1.78
C GLN A 16 -5.58 11.72 -2.27
N THR A 17 -6.18 12.86 -2.58
CA THR A 17 -7.53 12.92 -3.16
C THR A 17 -7.61 12.02 -4.38
N GLY A 18 -8.60 11.11 -4.41
CA GLY A 18 -8.76 10.11 -5.46
C GLY A 18 -8.24 8.72 -5.09
N MET A 19 -7.50 8.52 -3.99
CA MET A 19 -7.12 7.17 -3.55
C MET A 19 -8.34 6.36 -3.09
N VAL A 20 -8.61 5.25 -3.77
CA VAL A 20 -9.72 4.31 -3.46
C VAL A 20 -9.24 2.94 -3.00
N GLY A 21 -8.00 2.57 -3.32
CA GLY A 21 -7.42 1.28 -2.95
C GLY A 21 -6.30 1.43 -1.93
N ASN A 22 -6.46 0.83 -0.75
CA ASN A 22 -5.39 0.68 0.23
C ASN A 22 -5.14 -0.81 0.48
N TYR A 23 -3.91 -1.26 0.29
CA TYR A 23 -3.49 -2.63 0.53
C TYR A 23 -2.49 -2.68 1.69
N LYS A 24 -2.68 -3.63 2.61
CA LYS A 24 -1.75 -3.85 3.71
C LYS A 24 -0.63 -4.79 3.27
N ILE A 25 0.61 -4.31 3.33
CA ILE A 25 1.79 -5.08 3.01
C ILE A 25 1.94 -6.22 4.01
N ASN A 26 1.94 -7.45 3.52
CA ASN A 26 2.23 -8.64 4.32
C ASN A 26 3.74 -8.94 4.32
N PRO A 27 4.26 -9.66 5.33
CA PRO A 27 5.63 -10.13 5.32
C PRO A 27 5.89 -10.99 4.06
N GLY A 28 6.88 -10.61 3.25
CA GLY A 28 7.20 -11.29 2.00
C GLY A 28 6.51 -10.70 0.76
N ASP A 29 5.62 -9.72 0.92
CA ASP A 29 5.10 -8.97 -0.21
C ASP A 29 6.20 -8.12 -0.87
N THR A 30 6.03 -7.93 -2.16
CA THR A 30 6.90 -7.16 -3.05
C THR A 30 6.04 -6.23 -3.90
N CYS A 31 6.64 -5.20 -4.50
CA CYS A 31 5.94 -4.32 -5.44
C CYS A 31 5.13 -5.10 -6.48
N ASN A 32 5.71 -6.17 -7.02
CA ASN A 32 5.10 -6.97 -8.07
C ASN A 32 3.90 -7.80 -7.56
N THR A 33 4.05 -8.46 -6.40
CA THR A 33 2.93 -9.22 -5.83
C THR A 33 1.77 -8.31 -5.44
N VAL A 34 2.05 -7.19 -4.77
CA VAL A 34 1.03 -6.20 -4.37
C VAL A 34 0.27 -5.67 -5.58
N THR A 35 0.99 -5.26 -6.63
CA THR A 35 0.36 -4.71 -7.84
C THR A 35 -0.39 -5.74 -8.66
N PHE A 36 0.10 -6.98 -8.71
CA PHE A 36 -0.56 -8.09 -9.36
C PHE A 36 -1.90 -8.46 -8.70
N TYR A 37 -1.92 -8.55 -7.36
CA TYR A 37 -3.12 -8.92 -6.61
C TYR A 37 -4.20 -7.82 -6.58
N ASN A 38 -3.86 -6.55 -6.81
CA ASN A 38 -4.78 -5.43 -6.68
C ASN A 38 -5.31 -4.86 -8.01
N GLY A 39 -5.22 -5.60 -9.12
CA GLY A 39 -5.81 -5.18 -10.40
C GLY A 39 -4.77 -4.91 -11.49
N PRO A 40 -3.86 -5.87 -11.74
CA PRO A 40 -2.59 -5.72 -12.47
C PRO A 40 -2.12 -4.28 -12.69
N ILE A 41 -1.75 -3.60 -11.61
CA ILE A 41 -1.26 -2.22 -11.67
C ILE A 41 0.18 -2.26 -12.16
N LEU A 42 0.63 -1.26 -12.93
CA LEU A 42 2.05 -1.14 -13.22
C LEU A 42 2.80 -0.71 -11.95
N THR A 43 3.92 -1.37 -11.67
CA THR A 43 4.82 -1.01 -10.55
C THR A 43 5.20 0.47 -10.58
N GLU A 44 5.35 1.06 -11.76
CA GLU A 44 5.59 2.50 -11.95
C GLU A 44 4.54 3.37 -11.26
N TYR A 45 3.25 3.07 -11.46
CA TYR A 45 2.17 3.80 -10.81
C TYR A 45 2.18 3.57 -9.30
N PHE A 46 2.39 2.33 -8.87
CA PHE A 46 2.48 2.02 -7.45
C PHE A 46 3.61 2.77 -6.73
N VAL A 47 4.79 2.87 -7.36
CA VAL A 47 5.94 3.60 -6.80
C VAL A 47 5.73 5.11 -6.87
N GLN A 48 5.06 5.63 -7.91
CA GLN A 48 4.64 7.03 -7.96
C GLN A 48 3.68 7.38 -6.82
N TRP A 49 2.71 6.50 -6.54
CA TRP A 49 1.74 6.71 -5.46
C TRP A 49 2.35 6.49 -4.08
N ASN A 50 3.40 5.67 -3.97
CA ASN A 50 4.06 5.33 -2.72
C ASN A 50 5.57 5.59 -2.82
N THR A 51 5.97 6.86 -2.85
CA THR A 51 7.40 7.25 -2.98
C THR A 51 8.29 6.68 -1.87
N GLY A 52 7.72 6.32 -0.71
CA GLY A 52 8.41 5.70 0.42
C GLY A 52 8.77 4.22 0.25
N VAL A 53 8.33 3.54 -0.81
CA VAL A 53 8.60 2.09 -0.99
C VAL A 53 10.04 1.80 -1.45
N GLY A 54 10.85 2.82 -1.77
CA GLY A 54 12.25 2.63 -2.15
C GLY A 54 12.45 2.26 -3.62
N GLY A 55 11.59 2.77 -4.50
CA GLY A 55 11.66 2.59 -5.96
C GLY A 55 10.94 1.35 -6.48
N MET A 56 11.12 1.03 -7.77
CA MET A 56 10.56 -0.18 -8.44
C MET A 56 10.89 -1.49 -7.74
N GLU A 57 12.00 -1.51 -7.03
CA GLU A 57 12.49 -2.66 -6.28
C GLU A 57 11.79 -2.84 -4.93
N CYS A 58 10.92 -1.90 -4.52
CA CYS A 58 10.25 -1.95 -3.22
C CYS A 58 11.22 -2.14 -2.02
N ARG A 59 12.44 -1.62 -2.11
CA ARG A 59 13.51 -1.88 -1.11
C ARG A 59 13.19 -1.39 0.29
N SER A 60 12.28 -0.42 0.40
CA SER A 60 11.84 0.17 1.65
C SER A 60 10.37 -0.17 1.95
N LEU A 61 9.82 -1.19 1.29
CA LEU A 61 8.49 -1.70 1.57
C LEU A 61 8.45 -2.34 2.96
N GLN A 62 7.59 -1.81 3.83
CA GLN A 62 7.53 -2.24 5.23
C GLN A 62 6.32 -3.14 5.45
N ALA A 63 6.55 -4.37 5.91
CA ALA A 63 5.47 -5.26 6.32
C ALA A 63 4.65 -4.64 7.46
N GLY A 64 3.33 -4.81 7.41
CA GLY A 64 2.38 -4.21 8.35
C GLY A 64 1.96 -2.79 8.01
N THR A 65 2.59 -2.14 7.03
CA THR A 65 2.19 -0.81 6.54
C THR A 65 1.15 -0.91 5.42
N TYR A 66 0.46 0.21 5.15
CA TYR A 66 -0.49 0.32 4.05
C TYR A 66 0.15 1.04 2.88
N ALA A 67 -0.08 0.53 1.67
CA ALA A 67 0.31 1.16 0.43
C ALA A 67 -0.92 1.43 -0.44
N CYS A 68 -0.88 2.52 -1.18
CA CYS A 68 -1.88 2.87 -2.17
C CYS A 68 -1.78 1.93 -3.37
N VAL A 69 -2.90 1.33 -3.76
CA VAL A 69 -3.02 0.41 -4.89
C VAL A 69 -4.10 0.85 -5.87
N GLY A 70 -4.54 2.10 -5.82
CA GLY A 70 -5.49 2.57 -6.82
C GLY A 70 -6.02 3.96 -6.56
N ILE A 71 -6.26 4.65 -7.66
CA ILE A 71 -6.99 5.91 -7.72
C ILE A 71 -8.32 5.70 -8.46
N ALA A 72 -9.40 6.35 -7.99
CA ALA A 72 -10.66 6.41 -8.70
C ALA A 72 -10.48 7.33 -9.89
N GLY A 73 -10.74 6.79 -11.08
CA GLY A 73 -10.93 7.56 -12.29
C GLY A 73 -12.26 8.30 -12.28
#